data_AF-A0A2T3JC32-F1
#
_entry.id   AF-A0A2T3JC32-F1
#
_cell.length_a   1.000
_cell.length_b   1.000
_cell.length_c   1.000
_cell.angle_alpha   90.00
_cell.angle_beta   90.00
_cell.angle_gamma   90.00
#
_symmetry.space_group_name_H-M   'P 1'
#
loop_
_entity.id
_entity.type
_entity.pdbx_description
1 polymer ?
#
loop_
_entity_poly.entity_id
_entity_poly.type
_entity_poly.pdbx_seq_one_letter_code
_entity_poly.pdbx_strand_id
1 'polypeptide(L)'
;MADPHIKCELDILDKLTVILYRSAFTLVAIIMAVIGSETNAATPFLVMVALLASTTVHIYDKRFRWLIQGAGLFAAIWFMAGLWQPLALGAALFVFSALSIKEYFCFKVKALLLTPIVLAGFWFCLIFNVLNIAIGFAVAGAALLAFAAFSKWRMPLHFDIGDKSRYQV
;
A
#
# COMPACT_ATOMS: atom_id res chain seq x y z
N MET A 1 -12.92 4.17 -8.10
CA MET A 1 -13.21 4.85 -6.82
C MET A 1 -14.64 4.51 -6.46
N ALA A 2 -14.89 4.15 -5.19
CA ALA A 2 -16.24 3.94 -4.66
C ALA A 2 -17.11 5.20 -4.80
N ASP A 3 -18.32 5.09 -5.35
CA ASP A 3 -19.27 6.21 -5.40
C ASP A 3 -19.79 6.52 -3.98
N PRO A 4 -19.48 7.68 -3.37
CA PRO A 4 -19.84 7.99 -1.99
C PRO A 4 -21.34 8.20 -1.78
N HIS A 5 -22.12 8.36 -2.86
CA HIS A 5 -23.56 8.54 -2.80
C HIS A 5 -24.34 7.21 -2.69
N ILE A 6 -23.66 6.08 -2.88
CA ILE A 6 -24.25 4.74 -2.81
C ILE A 6 -23.78 4.03 -1.56
N LYS A 7 -24.70 3.76 -0.63
CA LYS A 7 -24.44 2.90 0.54
C LYS A 7 -24.70 1.45 0.17
N CYS A 8 -23.64 0.73 -0.16
CA CYS A 8 -23.71 -0.72 -0.35
C CYS A 8 -23.86 -1.42 1.00
N GLU A 9 -24.74 -2.42 1.08
CA GLU A 9 -24.76 -3.35 2.20
C GLU A 9 -23.54 -4.27 2.13
N LEU A 10 -22.74 -4.24 3.20
CA LEU A 10 -21.51 -5.03 3.30
C LEU A 10 -21.82 -6.39 3.92
N ASP A 11 -21.43 -7.44 3.21
CA ASP A 11 -21.41 -8.78 3.79
C ASP A 11 -20.20 -8.98 4.73
N ILE A 12 -20.04 -10.18 5.28
CA ILE A 12 -18.97 -10.48 6.23
C ILE A 12 -17.59 -10.44 5.55
N LEU A 13 -17.47 -10.93 4.31
CA LEU A 13 -16.22 -10.97 3.57
C LEU A 13 -15.81 -9.56 3.12
N ASP A 14 -16.77 -8.73 2.73
CA ASP A 14 -16.57 -7.30 2.46
C ASP A 14 -15.97 -6.60 3.68
N LYS A 15 -16.58 -6.77 4.85
CA LYS A 15 -16.07 -6.16 6.09
C LYS A 15 -14.67 -6.64 6.42
N LEU A 16 -14.43 -7.95 6.30
CA LEU A 16 -13.12 -8.54 6.55
C LEU A 16 -12.05 -7.94 5.61
N THR A 17 -12.30 -7.92 4.30
CA THR A 17 -11.33 -7.40 3.32
C THR A 17 -11.07 -5.91 3.52
N VAL A 18 -12.09 -5.11 3.84
CA VAL A 18 -11.89 -3.68 4.15
C VAL A 18 -11.04 -3.50 5.42
N ILE A 19 -11.29 -4.27 6.48
CA ILE A 19 -10.51 -4.20 7.72
C ILE A 19 -9.06 -4.62 7.48
N LEU A 20 -8.83 -5.70 6.71
CA LEU A 20 -7.49 -6.16 6.35
C LEU A 20 -6.75 -5.11 5.52
N TYR A 21 -7.41 -4.51 4.54
CA TYR A 21 -6.86 -3.44 3.72
C TYR A 21 -6.43 -2.21 4.56
N ARG A 22 -7.30 -1.75 5.46
CA ARG A 22 -6.99 -0.61 6.36
C ARG A 22 -5.90 -0.95 7.38
N SER A 23 -5.91 -2.17 7.90
CA SER A 23 -4.85 -2.66 8.78
C SER A 23 -3.52 -2.71 8.06
N ALA A 24 -3.49 -3.11 6.78
CA ALA A 24 -2.27 -3.15 5.98
C ALA A 24 -1.64 -1.75 5.83
N PHE A 25 -2.45 -0.70 5.63
CA PHE A 25 -1.98 0.70 5.64
C PHE A 25 -1.37 1.13 6.98
N THR A 26 -1.93 0.62 8.09
CA THR A 26 -1.41 0.93 9.43
C THR A 26 -0.08 0.21 9.67
N LEU A 27 -0.01 -1.08 9.32
CA LEU A 27 1.19 -1.89 9.47
C LEU A 27 2.34 -1.40 8.60
N VAL A 28 2.09 -1.03 7.34
CA VAL A 28 3.16 -0.50 6.48
C VAL A 28 3.74 0.80 7.04
N ALA A 29 2.92 1.67 7.65
CA ALA A 29 3.42 2.89 8.27
C ALA A 29 4.40 2.59 9.42
N ILE A 30 4.07 1.59 10.25
CA ILE A 30 4.92 1.13 11.36
C ILE A 30 6.21 0.50 10.81
N ILE A 31 6.10 -0.38 9.80
CA ILE A 31 7.26 -1.02 9.17
C ILE A 31 8.18 0.02 8.56
N MET A 32 7.64 1.00 7.84
CA MET A 32 8.42 2.08 7.25
C MET A 32 9.15 2.95 8.29
N ALA A 33 8.63 3.05 9.51
CA ALA A 33 9.29 3.78 10.58
C ALA A 33 10.59 3.09 11.07
N VAL A 34 10.70 1.77 10.89
CA VAL A 34 11.85 0.96 11.35
C VAL A 34 12.72 0.40 10.23
N ILE A 35 12.21 0.33 8.99
CA ILE A 35 12.90 -0.31 7.86
C ILE A 35 14.22 0.37 7.48
N GLY A 36 14.38 1.66 7.78
CA GLY A 36 15.61 2.40 7.51
C GLY A 36 16.81 1.89 8.32
N SER A 37 16.56 1.35 9.53
CA SER A 37 17.60 0.79 10.41
C SER A 37 17.70 -0.73 10.27
N GLU A 38 16.57 -1.41 10.09
CA GLU A 38 16.48 -2.88 10.11
C GLU A 38 15.94 -3.43 8.78
N THR A 39 16.51 -2.99 7.65
CA THR A 39 15.97 -3.29 6.31
C THR A 39 15.80 -4.79 6.06
N ASN A 40 16.78 -5.61 6.43
CA ASN A 40 16.73 -7.05 6.19
C ASN A 40 15.63 -7.74 6.99
N ALA A 41 15.46 -7.38 8.27
CA ALA A 41 14.42 -7.95 9.13
C ALA A 41 13.02 -7.44 8.77
N ALA A 42 12.89 -6.18 8.34
CA ALA A 42 11.62 -5.54 8.03
C ALA A 42 11.08 -5.87 6.63
N THR A 43 11.95 -6.18 5.65
CA THR A 43 11.54 -6.49 4.26
C THR A 43 10.50 -7.62 4.16
N PRO A 44 10.67 -8.80 4.80
CA PRO A 44 9.66 -9.86 4.74
C PRO A 44 8.28 -9.38 5.18
N PHE A 45 8.21 -8.60 6.27
CA PHE A 45 6.95 -8.05 6.77
C PHE A 45 6.34 -7.07 5.77
N LEU A 46 7.15 -6.19 5.17
CA LEU A 46 6.65 -5.26 4.16
C LEU A 46 6.06 -6.00 2.95
N VAL A 47 6.73 -7.08 2.49
CA VAL A 47 6.25 -7.93 1.39
C VAL A 47 4.93 -8.62 1.75
N MET A 48 4.82 -9.20 2.95
CA MET A 48 3.58 -9.83 3.43
C MET A 48 2.42 -8.82 3.48
N VAL A 49 2.67 -7.63 4.02
CA VAL A 49 1.64 -6.59 4.14
C VAL A 49 1.28 -6.01 2.77
N ALA A 50 2.22 -5.91 1.83
CA ALA A 50 1.93 -5.53 0.44
C ALA A 50 1.04 -6.57 -0.25
N LEU A 51 1.32 -7.86 -0.08
CA LEU A 51 0.48 -8.93 -0.61
C LEU A 51 -0.94 -8.85 -0.03
N LEU A 52 -1.05 -8.68 1.29
CA LEU A 52 -2.34 -8.52 1.97
C LEU A 52 -3.11 -7.31 1.42
N ALA A 53 -2.47 -6.15 1.33
CA ALA A 53 -3.09 -4.94 0.78
C ALA A 53 -3.54 -5.13 -0.67
N SER A 54 -2.71 -5.76 -1.49
CA SER A 54 -2.97 -5.94 -2.93
C SER A 54 -4.11 -6.93 -3.22
N THR A 55 -4.34 -7.90 -2.34
CA THR A 55 -5.41 -8.92 -2.48
C THR A 55 -6.73 -8.47 -1.86
N THR A 56 -6.69 -7.48 -0.98
CA THR A 56 -7.87 -6.94 -0.29
C THR A 56 -8.30 -5.56 -0.82
N VAL A 57 -7.60 -5.05 -1.84
CA VAL A 57 -7.93 -3.76 -2.45
C VAL A 57 -9.18 -3.85 -3.33
N HIS A 58 -10.08 -2.92 -3.09
CA HIS A 58 -11.30 -2.71 -3.88
C HIS A 58 -11.08 -1.62 -4.94
N ILE A 59 -10.98 -2.02 -6.21
CA ILE A 59 -10.85 -1.13 -7.39
C ILE A 59 -11.71 -1.65 -8.54
N TYR A 60 -12.56 -0.76 -9.09
CA TYR A 60 -13.47 -1.09 -10.19
C TYR A 60 -12.78 -1.51 -11.47
N ASP A 61 -11.73 -0.79 -11.88
CA ASP A 61 -11.00 -1.06 -13.11
C ASP A 61 -10.06 -2.25 -12.93
N LYS A 62 -10.25 -3.26 -13.78
CA LYS A 62 -9.49 -4.52 -13.70
C LYS A 62 -8.02 -4.38 -14.06
N ARG A 63 -7.64 -3.39 -14.88
CA ARG A 63 -6.25 -3.17 -15.28
C ARG A 63 -5.41 -2.73 -14.08
N PHE A 64 -5.93 -1.77 -13.31
CA PHE A 64 -5.26 -1.32 -12.09
C PHE A 64 -5.26 -2.38 -10.99
N ARG A 65 -6.37 -3.13 -10.85
CA ARG A 65 -6.46 -4.26 -9.91
C ARG A 65 -5.40 -5.32 -10.23
N TRP A 66 -5.30 -5.73 -11.49
CA TRP A 66 -4.31 -6.69 -11.96
C TRP A 66 -2.88 -6.20 -11.76
N LEU A 67 -2.60 -4.91 -12.06
CA LEU A 67 -1.27 -4.33 -11.87
C LEU A 67 -0.86 -4.34 -10.38
N ILE A 68 -1.73 -3.92 -9.48
CA ILE A 68 -1.44 -3.82 -8.04
C ILE A 68 -1.32 -5.22 -7.42
N GLN A 69 -2.26 -6.11 -7.72
CA GLN A 69 -2.22 -7.50 -7.26
C GLN A 69 -1.02 -8.25 -7.82
N GLY A 70 -0.72 -8.04 -9.11
CA GLY A 70 0.45 -8.60 -9.79
C GLY A 70 1.75 -8.15 -9.15
N ALA A 71 1.87 -6.86 -8.80
CA ALA A 71 3.05 -6.36 -8.09
C ALA A 71 3.20 -6.97 -6.69
N GLY A 72 2.11 -7.10 -5.93
CA GLY A 72 2.13 -7.74 -4.61
C GLY A 72 2.50 -9.22 -4.66
N LEU A 73 1.94 -9.96 -5.62
CA LEU A 73 2.26 -11.37 -5.86
C LEU A 73 3.70 -11.54 -6.35
N PHE A 74 4.15 -10.70 -7.28
CA PHE A 74 5.53 -10.68 -7.77
C PHE A 74 6.51 -10.44 -6.62
N ALA A 75 6.25 -9.45 -5.76
CA ALA A 75 7.09 -9.18 -4.58
C ALA A 75 7.24 -10.42 -3.69
N ALA A 76 6.13 -11.11 -3.40
CA ALA A 76 6.12 -12.31 -2.58
C ALA A 76 6.87 -13.49 -3.22
N ILE A 77 6.58 -13.80 -4.49
CA ILE A 77 7.24 -14.91 -5.20
C ILE A 77 8.73 -14.63 -5.35
N TRP A 78 9.11 -13.41 -5.74
CA TRP A 78 10.50 -13.01 -5.91
C TRP A 78 11.29 -13.10 -4.61
N PHE A 79 10.67 -12.68 -3.50
CA PHE A 79 11.27 -12.80 -2.17
C PHE A 79 11.43 -14.28 -1.75
N MET A 80 10.38 -15.10 -1.90
CA MET A 80 10.42 -16.53 -1.55
C MET A 80 11.43 -17.33 -2.38
N ALA A 81 11.64 -16.94 -3.65
CA ALA A 81 12.64 -17.54 -4.52
C ALA A 81 14.09 -17.26 -4.08
N GLY A 82 14.31 -16.40 -3.08
CA GLY A 82 15.64 -16.04 -2.59
C GLY A 82 16.46 -15.25 -3.61
N LEU A 83 15.79 -14.61 -4.58
CA LEU A 83 16.42 -13.78 -5.60
C LEU A 83 16.82 -12.42 -5.01
N TRP A 84 17.19 -11.47 -5.88
CA TRP A 84 17.63 -10.14 -5.46
C TRP A 84 16.57 -9.40 -4.62
N GLN A 85 16.76 -9.44 -3.29
CA GLN A 85 15.82 -8.93 -2.29
C GLN A 85 15.40 -7.46 -2.49
N PRO A 86 16.28 -6.53 -2.89
CA PRO A 86 15.87 -5.16 -3.15
C PRO A 86 14.80 -5.04 -4.23
N LEU A 87 14.74 -5.93 -5.22
CA LEU A 87 13.68 -5.90 -6.23
C LEU A 87 12.32 -6.32 -5.67
N ALA A 88 12.29 -7.31 -4.77
CA ALA A 88 11.07 -7.67 -4.04
C ALA A 88 10.58 -6.50 -3.17
N LEU A 89 11.51 -5.82 -2.46
CA LEU A 89 11.20 -4.63 -1.69
C LEU A 89 10.63 -3.51 -2.57
N GLY A 90 11.25 -3.24 -3.73
CA GLY A 90 10.78 -2.24 -4.69
C GLY A 90 9.37 -2.54 -5.21
N ALA A 91 9.07 -3.79 -5.54
CA ALA A 91 7.74 -4.21 -5.97
C ALA A 91 6.69 -4.05 -4.84
N ALA A 92 7.06 -4.34 -3.60
CA ALA A 92 6.17 -4.15 -2.46
C ALA A 92 5.92 -2.65 -2.15
N LEU A 93 6.95 -1.80 -2.28
CA LEU A 93 6.81 -0.33 -2.17
C LEU A 93 5.96 0.25 -3.31
N PHE A 94 6.03 -0.33 -4.51
CA PHE A 94 5.18 0.05 -5.64
C PHE A 94 3.70 -0.17 -5.34
N VAL A 95 3.33 -1.28 -4.67
CA VAL A 95 1.95 -1.51 -4.22
C VAL A 95 1.46 -0.33 -3.38
N PHE A 96 2.19 0.05 -2.34
CA PHE A 96 1.77 1.16 -1.46
C PHE A 96 1.81 2.52 -2.14
N SER A 97 2.70 2.70 -3.13
CA SER A 97 2.72 3.90 -3.97
C SER A 97 1.43 4.01 -4.78
N ALA A 98 1.03 2.95 -5.48
CA ALA A 98 -0.19 2.91 -6.27
C ALA A 98 -1.45 3.06 -5.39
N LEU A 99 -1.47 2.40 -4.22
CA LEU A 99 -2.56 2.53 -3.27
C LEU A 99 -2.65 3.95 -2.69
N SER A 100 -1.53 4.62 -2.40
CA SER A 100 -1.53 6.01 -1.93
C SER A 100 -2.10 6.98 -2.97
N ILE A 101 -1.82 6.76 -4.26
CA ILE A 101 -2.45 7.51 -5.35
C ILE A 101 -3.95 7.24 -5.41
N LYS A 102 -4.39 5.98 -5.24
CA LYS A 102 -5.82 5.67 -5.12
C LYS A 102 -6.44 6.49 -3.98
N GLU A 103 -5.78 6.54 -2.83
CA GLU A 103 -6.29 7.25 -1.66
C GLU A 103 -6.27 8.77 -1.77
N TYR A 104 -5.39 9.34 -2.58
CA TYR A 104 -5.48 10.74 -2.98
C TYR A 104 -6.87 11.07 -3.55
N PHE A 105 -7.46 10.21 -4.38
CA PHE A 105 -8.80 10.46 -4.93
C PHE A 105 -9.90 10.40 -3.88
N CYS A 106 -9.72 9.63 -2.81
CA CYS A 106 -10.67 9.53 -1.71
C CYS A 106 -10.62 10.77 -0.79
N PHE A 107 -9.43 11.21 -0.40
CA PHE A 107 -9.25 12.30 0.56
C PHE A 107 -9.08 13.69 -0.09
N LYS A 108 -8.75 13.73 -1.39
CA LYS A 108 -8.29 14.93 -2.13
C LYS A 108 -7.07 15.62 -1.47
N VAL A 109 -6.25 14.86 -0.74
CA VAL A 109 -5.07 15.39 -0.04
C VAL A 109 -3.83 15.24 -0.92
N LYS A 110 -3.39 16.36 -1.51
CA LYS A 110 -2.25 16.39 -2.45
C LYS A 110 -0.94 15.81 -1.89
N ALA A 111 -0.75 15.83 -0.57
CA ALA A 111 0.44 15.26 0.06
C ALA A 111 0.63 13.76 -0.25
N LEU A 112 -0.46 13.00 -0.47
CA LEU A 112 -0.38 11.58 -0.81
C LEU A 112 0.19 11.31 -2.21
N LEU A 113 0.23 12.32 -3.09
CA LEU A 113 0.91 12.23 -4.38
C LEU A 113 2.43 12.26 -4.25
N LEU A 114 2.96 12.66 -3.09
CA LEU A 114 4.39 12.59 -2.80
C LEU A 114 4.83 11.18 -2.39
N THR A 115 3.92 10.34 -1.90
CA THR A 115 4.26 8.99 -1.41
C THR A 115 5.04 8.15 -2.44
N PRO A 116 4.64 8.08 -3.73
CA PRO A 116 5.41 7.35 -4.74
C PRO A 116 6.86 7.85 -4.89
N ILE A 117 7.06 9.17 -4.85
CA ILE A 117 8.38 9.79 -4.99
C ILE A 117 9.23 9.45 -3.76
N VAL A 118 8.65 9.55 -2.57
CA VAL A 118 9.32 9.24 -1.30
C VAL A 118 9.71 7.77 -1.20
N LEU A 119 8.80 6.84 -1.53
CA LEU A 119 9.09 5.40 -1.49
C LEU A 119 10.08 4.97 -2.57
N ALA A 120 10.01 5.55 -3.78
CA ALA A 120 11.00 5.33 -4.82
C ALA A 120 12.38 5.90 -4.41
N GLY A 121 12.41 7.08 -3.79
CA GLY A 121 13.63 7.68 -3.23
C GLY A 121 14.27 6.82 -2.14
N PHE A 122 13.47 6.27 -1.23
CA PHE A 122 13.93 5.30 -0.23
C PHE A 122 14.59 4.08 -0.90
N TRP A 123 13.89 3.44 -1.84
CA TRP A 123 14.40 2.28 -2.56
C TRP A 123 15.71 2.60 -3.30
N PHE A 124 15.75 3.72 -4.02
CA PHE A 124 16.93 4.17 -4.73
C PHE A 124 18.12 4.37 -3.78
N CYS A 125 17.92 5.08 -2.67
CA CYS A 125 18.98 5.31 -1.69
C CYS A 125 19.53 4.00 -1.09
N LEU A 126 18.68 2.98 -0.90
CA LEU A 126 19.13 1.66 -0.48
C LEU A 126 20.01 0.97 -1.54
N ILE A 127 19.63 1.00 -2.82
CA ILE A 127 20.42 0.40 -3.90
C ILE A 127 21.81 1.03 -4.01
N PHE A 128 21.91 2.35 -3.85
CA PHE A 128 23.17 3.09 -3.92
C PHE A 128 23.89 3.23 -2.57
N ASN A 129 23.43 2.52 -1.54
CA ASN A 129 24.03 2.49 -0.21
C ASN A 129 24.18 3.88 0.47
N VAL A 130 23.20 4.77 0.26
CA VAL A 130 23.15 6.11 0.86
C VAL A 130 22.22 6.09 2.08
N LEU A 131 22.62 5.35 3.11
CA LEU A 131 21.75 4.94 4.22
C LEU A 131 21.16 6.12 5.02
N ASN A 132 21.94 7.19 5.27
CA ASN A 132 21.44 8.35 6.01
C ASN A 132 20.25 9.04 5.31
N ILE A 133 20.30 9.12 3.98
CA ILE A 133 19.20 9.70 3.18
C ILE A 133 18.04 8.70 3.09
N ALA A 134 18.34 7.41 2.98
CA ALA A 134 17.32 6.36 3.01
C ALA A 134 16.47 6.42 4.30
N ILE A 135 17.08 6.60 5.47
CA ILE A 135 16.35 6.76 6.74
C ILE A 135 15.40 7.96 6.69
N GLY A 136 15.86 9.10 6.14
CA GLY A 136 15.01 10.28 5.95
C GLY A 136 13.78 10.00 5.08
N PHE A 137 13.97 9.32 3.95
CA PHE A 137 12.85 8.90 3.10
C PHE A 137 11.95 7.85 3.78
N ALA A 138 12.50 6.94 4.58
CA ALA A 138 11.74 5.93 5.30
C ALA A 138 10.79 6.59 6.33
N VAL A 139 11.30 7.53 7.13
CA VAL A 139 10.51 8.30 8.10
C VAL A 139 9.45 9.16 7.40
N ALA A 140 9.81 9.83 6.30
CA ALA A 140 8.84 10.59 5.51
C ALA A 140 7.73 9.68 4.93
N GLY A 141 8.11 8.51 4.43
CA GLY A 141 7.17 7.50 3.93
C GLY A 141 6.25 6.97 5.01
N ALA A 142 6.78 6.69 6.20
CA ALA A 142 6.02 6.29 7.37
C ALA A 142 4.98 7.35 7.75
N ALA A 143 5.36 8.63 7.79
CA ALA A 143 4.44 9.72 8.12
C ALA A 143 3.30 9.86 7.09
N LEU A 144 3.61 9.79 5.79
CA LEU A 144 2.60 9.86 4.73
C LEU A 144 1.63 8.68 4.78
N LEU A 145 2.14 7.45 4.98
CA LEU A 145 1.33 6.24 5.08
C LEU A 145 0.51 6.22 6.39
N ALA A 146 1.06 6.70 7.50
CA ALA A 146 0.33 6.87 8.76
C ALA A 146 -0.83 7.86 8.60
N PHE A 147 -0.61 8.97 7.90
CA PHE A 147 -1.66 9.93 7.59
C PHE A 147 -2.77 9.31 6.73
N ALA A 148 -2.40 8.53 5.70
CA ALA A 148 -3.37 7.79 4.89
C ALA A 148 -4.17 6.79 5.73
N ALA A 149 -3.49 6.01 6.58
CA ALA A 149 -4.10 5.03 7.47
C ALA A 149 -5.08 5.69 8.46
N PHE A 150 -4.65 6.77 9.12
CA PHE A 150 -5.49 7.53 10.05
C PHE A 150 -6.73 8.08 9.34
N SER A 151 -6.55 8.69 8.18
CA SER A 151 -7.66 9.22 7.38
C SER A 151 -8.64 8.12 6.98
N LYS A 152 -8.13 6.91 6.65
CA LYS A 152 -8.95 5.74 6.34
C LYS A 152 -9.78 5.27 7.52
N TRP A 153 -9.19 5.16 8.70
CA TRP A 153 -9.90 4.69 9.89
C TRP A 153 -11.04 5.62 10.30
N ARG A 154 -10.96 6.92 10.00
CA ARG A 154 -12.05 7.87 10.26
C ARG A 154 -13.24 7.75 9.31
N MET A 155 -13.10 7.03 8.20
CA MET A 155 -14.17 6.85 7.23
C MET A 155 -15.04 5.62 7.54
N PRO A 156 -16.36 5.66 7.31
CA PRO A 156 -17.19 4.46 7.36
C PRO A 156 -16.72 3.38 6.37
N LEU A 157 -16.90 2.10 6.71
CA LEU A 157 -16.36 0.97 5.95
C LEU A 157 -16.89 0.87 4.50
N HIS A 158 -18.15 1.27 4.27
CA HIS A 158 -18.79 1.13 2.95
C HIS A 158 -18.16 2.01 1.86
N PHE A 159 -17.39 3.03 2.24
CA PHE A 159 -16.66 3.89 1.29
C PHE A 159 -15.47 3.20 0.62
N ASP A 160 -15.01 2.05 1.11
CA ASP A 160 -13.91 1.32 0.47
C ASP A 160 -14.36 0.48 -0.73
N ILE A 161 -15.61 0.01 -0.75
CA ILE A 161 -16.18 -0.84 -1.82
C ILE A 161 -17.01 0.00 -2.81
N GLY A 162 -17.92 0.83 -2.30
CA GLY A 162 -18.88 1.58 -3.12
C GLY A 162 -19.86 0.68 -3.89
N ASP A 163 -20.27 1.14 -5.06
CA ASP A 163 -21.16 0.46 -5.99
C ASP A 163 -20.53 -0.80 -6.63
N LYS A 164 -21.03 -1.98 -6.23
CA LYS A 164 -20.58 -3.29 -6.74
C LYS A 164 -20.89 -3.48 -8.23
N SER A 165 -21.92 -2.82 -8.77
CA SER A 165 -22.32 -2.98 -10.18
C SER A 165 -21.28 -2.41 -11.17
N ARG A 166 -20.40 -1.52 -10.70
CA ARG A 166 -19.34 -0.90 -11.50
C ARG A 166 -18.06 -1.72 -11.59
N TYR A 167 -17.97 -2.85 -10.88
CA TYR A 167 -16.80 -3.70 -10.97
C TYR A 167 -16.71 -4.33 -12.35
N GLN A 168 -15.59 -4.07 -13.04
CA GLN A 168 -15.28 -4.75 -14.27
C GLN A 168 -14.88 -6.20 -13.95
N VAL A 169 -15.45 -7.12 -14.73
CA VAL A 169 -15.07 -8.54 -14.81
C VAL A 169 -13.91 -8.69 -15.80
#